data_AF-A0A2V5VRE2-F1
#
_entry.id   AF-A0A2V5VRE2-F1
#
_cell.length_a   1.000
_cell.length_b   1.000
_cell.length_c   1.000
_cell.angle_alpha   90.00
_cell.angle_beta   90.00
_cell.angle_gamma   90.00
#
_symmetry.space_group_name_H-M   'P 1'
#
loop_
_entity.id
_entity.type
_entity.pdbx_description
1 polymer ?
#
loop_
_entity_poly.entity_id
_entity_poly.type
_entity_poly.pdbx_seq_one_letter_code
_entity_poly.pdbx_strand_id
1 'polypeptide(L)'
;MNQNLKTQIQPNMKRSVLPLALLASSFAVAAAEAQKKPGEAASLDKVEIQGDAKAGGDVVAVVHVKLEKNWHVQSNKPSEPNFIPTVLTLAPTPGVKVTTIKYPEGKVEKVAGLAKPLS
;
A
#
# COMPACT_ATOMS: atom_id res chain seq x y z
N MET A 1 27.52 75.44 27.39
CA MET A 1 26.67 74.89 26.30
C MET A 1 27.44 75.08 25.00
N ASN A 2 27.80 74.10 24.19
CA ASN A 2 27.36 72.72 24.07
C ASN A 2 28.57 71.80 23.85
N GLN A 3 28.48 70.63 24.48
CA GLN A 3 29.38 69.50 24.38
C GLN A 3 29.32 68.89 22.97
N ASN A 4 30.45 68.48 22.40
CA ASN A 4 30.69 67.07 22.07
C ASN A 4 32.13 66.86 21.59
N LEU A 5 32.91 66.26 22.48
CA LEU A 5 34.20 65.64 22.22
C LEU A 5 33.98 64.14 22.01
N LYS A 6 34.92 63.51 21.31
CA LYS A 6 35.33 62.08 21.32
C LYS A 6 35.07 61.40 19.98
N THR A 7 36.06 61.32 19.07
CA THR A 7 37.34 60.58 19.16
C THR A 7 37.11 59.07 19.29
N GLN A 8 37.37 58.29 18.24
CA GLN A 8 38.53 57.38 18.14
C GLN A 8 38.33 56.23 17.13
N ILE A 9 39.38 56.04 16.33
CA ILE A 9 40.06 54.77 15.98
C ILE A 9 39.33 53.79 15.06
N GLN A 10 39.78 53.76 13.80
CA GLN A 10 39.77 52.55 12.97
C GLN A 10 40.79 51.53 13.53
N PRO A 11 40.55 50.22 13.36
CA PRO A 11 41.49 49.51 12.51
C PRO A 11 40.85 48.44 11.61
N ASN A 12 41.39 48.38 10.41
CA ASN A 12 41.27 47.32 9.42
C ASN A 12 41.67 45.96 10.02
N MET A 13 40.77 44.99 10.02
CA MET A 13 41.09 43.58 10.29
C MET A 13 40.55 42.70 9.15
N LYS A 14 41.44 42.39 8.22
CA LYS A 14 41.36 41.22 7.33
C LYS A 14 41.16 39.97 8.21
N ARG A 15 40.04 39.24 8.08
CA ARG A 15 39.92 37.84 8.56
C ARG A 15 38.68 37.12 8.03
N SER A 16 38.96 36.03 7.32
CA SER A 16 38.18 34.81 7.09
C SER A 16 36.77 34.92 6.50
N VAL A 17 36.69 34.68 5.19
CA VAL A 17 35.53 34.06 4.55
C VAL A 17 35.51 32.59 4.97
N LEU A 18 34.62 32.21 5.89
CA LEU A 18 34.35 30.80 6.21
C LEU A 18 33.44 30.21 5.11
N PRO A 19 33.76 29.04 4.51
CA PRO A 19 32.96 28.50 3.43
C PRO A 19 31.70 27.81 3.97
N LEU A 20 30.55 28.36 3.60
CA LEU A 20 29.20 27.82 3.80
C LEU A 20 28.94 26.64 2.83
N ALA A 21 29.73 25.57 2.93
CA ALA A 21 29.74 24.49 1.93
C ALA A 21 29.57 23.08 2.51
N LEU A 22 28.92 22.94 3.67
CA LEU A 22 28.73 21.64 4.33
C LEU A 22 27.31 21.43 4.87
N LEU A 23 26.28 21.71 4.06
CA LEU A 23 24.89 21.48 4.49
C LEU A 23 23.97 21.09 3.31
N ALA A 24 24.35 20.12 2.48
CA ALA A 24 23.49 19.69 1.36
C ALA A 24 23.63 18.22 0.91
N SER A 25 24.10 17.28 1.77
CA SER A 25 24.37 15.89 1.35
C SER A 25 23.46 14.80 1.96
N SER A 26 22.24 15.11 2.39
CA SER A 26 21.37 14.10 3.00
C SER A 26 19.95 14.08 2.45
N PHE A 27 19.79 14.00 1.13
CA PHE A 27 18.54 13.46 0.56
C PHE A 27 18.76 11.96 0.31
N ALA A 28 18.41 11.15 1.32
CA ALA A 28 18.28 9.72 1.14
C ALA A 28 17.24 9.46 0.05
N VAL A 29 17.65 8.72 -0.99
CA VAL A 29 16.76 8.29 -2.07
C VAL A 29 15.73 7.36 -1.44
N ALA A 30 14.50 7.86 -1.24
CA ALA A 30 13.37 7.00 -0.97
C ALA A 30 13.17 6.14 -2.22
N ALA A 31 13.44 4.84 -2.13
CA ALA A 31 13.13 3.89 -3.19
C ALA A 31 11.61 3.96 -3.43
N ALA A 32 11.21 4.57 -4.54
CA ALA A 32 9.84 4.56 -4.99
C ALA A 32 9.51 3.12 -5.39
N GLU A 33 8.84 2.37 -4.51
CA GLU A 33 8.22 1.12 -4.90
C GLU A 33 7.14 1.45 -5.93
N ALA A 34 7.36 1.07 -7.18
CA ALA A 34 6.40 1.28 -8.24
C ALA A 34 5.07 0.61 -7.85
N GLN A 35 4.00 1.41 -7.75
CA GLN A 35 2.70 0.91 -7.33
C GLN A 35 2.16 -0.05 -8.40
N LYS A 36 2.15 -1.35 -8.08
CA LYS A 36 1.58 -2.39 -8.95
C LYS A 36 0.11 -2.13 -9.22
N LYS A 37 -0.35 -2.57 -10.39
CA LYS A 37 -1.78 -2.47 -10.76
C LYS A 37 -2.63 -3.34 -9.82
N PRO A 38 -3.91 -2.99 -9.60
CA PRO A 38 -4.81 -3.84 -8.83
C PRO A 38 -4.80 -5.29 -9.34
N GLY A 39 -4.56 -6.24 -8.43
CA GLY A 39 -4.53 -7.67 -8.73
C GLY A 39 -3.18 -8.22 -9.22
N GLU A 40 -2.19 -7.39 -9.57
CA GLU A 40 -0.89 -7.85 -10.07
C GLU A 40 -0.04 -8.54 -8.99
N ALA A 41 -0.26 -8.18 -7.72
CA ALA A 41 0.38 -8.82 -6.58
C ALA A 41 -0.31 -10.12 -6.11
N ALA A 42 -1.36 -10.56 -6.81
CA ALA A 42 -2.14 -11.76 -6.51
C ALA A 42 -1.99 -12.80 -7.64
N SER A 43 -1.70 -14.04 -7.28
CA SER A 43 -1.58 -15.15 -8.21
C SER A 43 -2.43 -16.33 -7.76
N LEU A 44 -3.03 -17.06 -8.69
CA LEU A 44 -3.68 -18.33 -8.40
C LEU A 44 -2.61 -19.37 -8.01
N ASP A 45 -2.73 -19.93 -6.80
CA ASP A 45 -1.79 -20.93 -6.29
C ASP A 45 -2.25 -22.34 -6.69
N LYS A 46 -3.49 -22.70 -6.32
CA LYS A 46 -4.11 -23.97 -6.67
C LYS A 46 -5.63 -23.94 -6.57
N VAL A 47 -6.26 -24.95 -7.14
CA VAL A 47 -7.69 -25.24 -6.98
C VAL A 47 -7.84 -26.67 -6.48
N GLU A 48 -8.53 -26.85 -5.36
CA GLU A 48 -8.85 -28.17 -4.80
C GLU A 48 -10.32 -28.47 -5.02
N ILE A 49 -10.63 -29.70 -5.43
CA ILE A 49 -12.01 -30.17 -5.56
C ILE A 49 -12.30 -31.14 -4.42
N GLN A 50 -13.37 -30.87 -3.69
CA GLN A 50 -13.88 -31.72 -2.63
C GLN A 50 -15.18 -32.38 -3.09
N GLY A 51 -15.25 -33.70 -2.93
CA GLY A 51 -16.36 -34.53 -3.38
C GLY A 51 -16.16 -35.11 -4.78
N ASP A 52 -17.03 -36.06 -5.13
CA ASP A 52 -17.01 -36.75 -6.42
C ASP A 52 -17.92 -36.04 -7.45
N ALA A 53 -17.35 -35.70 -8.60
CA ALA A 53 -18.08 -35.09 -9.71
C ALA A 53 -18.97 -36.12 -10.43
N LYS A 54 -20.13 -36.41 -9.83
CA LYS A 54 -21.17 -37.27 -10.41
C LYS A 54 -22.28 -36.43 -11.05
N ALA A 55 -22.97 -37.01 -12.04
CA ALA A 55 -24.10 -36.36 -12.69
C ALA A 55 -25.17 -35.96 -11.66
N GLY A 56 -25.58 -34.69 -11.68
CA GLY A 56 -26.55 -34.12 -10.73
C GLY A 56 -26.06 -33.98 -9.29
N GLY A 57 -24.79 -34.26 -9.02
CA GLY A 57 -24.16 -34.05 -7.71
C GLY A 57 -23.54 -32.66 -7.59
N ASP A 58 -23.25 -32.27 -6.34
CA ASP A 58 -22.53 -31.05 -6.01
C ASP A 58 -21.07 -31.36 -5.67
N VAL A 59 -20.19 -30.44 -6.04
CA VAL A 59 -18.77 -30.44 -5.64
C VAL A 59 -18.40 -29.07 -5.08
N VAL A 60 -17.40 -29.03 -4.21
CA VAL A 60 -16.85 -27.78 -3.68
C VAL A 60 -15.48 -27.54 -4.29
N ALA A 61 -15.32 -26.40 -4.97
CA ALA A 61 -14.02 -25.95 -5.45
C ALA A 61 -13.43 -24.91 -4.49
N VAL A 62 -12.27 -25.23 -3.89
CA VAL A 62 -11.52 -24.32 -3.03
C VAL A 62 -10.43 -23.66 -3.86
N VAL A 63 -10.53 -22.35 -4.04
CA VAL A 63 -9.59 -21.55 -4.83
C VAL A 63 -8.58 -20.91 -3.88
N HIS A 64 -7.31 -21.31 -3.99
CA HIS A 64 -6.21 -20.73 -3.24
C HIS A 64 -5.55 -19.62 -4.05
N VAL A 65 -5.57 -18.41 -3.50
CA VAL A 65 -4.88 -17.24 -4.06
C VAL A 65 -3.72 -16.88 -3.15
N LYS A 66 -2.55 -16.70 -3.74
CA LYS A 66 -1.33 -16.26 -3.06
C LYS A 66 -1.13 -14.77 -3.31
N LEU A 67 -0.82 -14.04 -2.26
CA LEU A 67 -0.39 -12.66 -2.31
C LEU A 67 1.12 -12.57 -2.14
N GLU A 68 1.74 -11.62 -2.83
CA GLU A 68 3.13 -11.27 -2.59
C GLU A 68 3.36 -10.74 -1.17
N LYS A 69 4.61 -10.85 -0.70
CA LYS A 69 4.97 -10.38 0.65
C LYS A 69 4.73 -8.87 0.75
N ASN A 70 4.18 -8.44 1.89
CA ASN A 70 3.82 -7.04 2.19
C ASN A 70 2.69 -6.46 1.31
N TRP A 71 1.98 -7.30 0.56
CA TRP A 71 0.79 -6.88 -0.19
C TRP A 71 -0.49 -7.32 0.49
N HIS A 72 -1.49 -6.45 0.42
CA HIS A 72 -2.82 -6.66 0.97
C HIS A 72 -3.86 -6.42 -0.13
N VAL A 73 -4.99 -7.10 -0.03
CA VAL A 73 -6.17 -6.87 -0.87
C VAL A 73 -7.37 -6.62 0.03
N GLN A 74 -8.35 -5.87 -0.46
CA GLN A 74 -9.61 -5.69 0.25
C GLN A 74 -10.41 -6.99 0.25
N SER A 75 -11.23 -7.20 1.27
CA SER A 75 -12.21 -8.29 1.29
C SER A 75 -13.26 -8.15 0.18
N ASN A 76 -14.16 -9.14 0.09
CA ASN A 76 -15.31 -9.07 -0.82
C ASN A 76 -16.40 -8.10 -0.34
N LYS A 77 -16.30 -7.62 0.91
CA LYS A 77 -17.20 -6.65 1.55
C LYS A 77 -16.34 -5.58 2.23
N PRO A 78 -15.70 -4.69 1.44
CA PRO A 78 -14.79 -3.71 2.00
C PRO A 78 -15.49 -2.77 2.98
N SER A 79 -14.68 -2.15 3.85
CA SER A 79 -15.19 -1.31 4.93
C SER A 79 -15.85 -0.03 4.42
N GLU A 80 -15.49 0.44 3.23
CA GLU A 80 -16.07 1.60 2.57
C GLU A 80 -16.51 1.30 1.14
N PRO A 81 -17.61 1.93 0.66
CA PRO A 81 -18.20 1.64 -0.66
C PRO A 81 -17.35 2.12 -1.85
N ASN A 82 -16.40 3.04 -1.61
CA ASN A 82 -15.47 3.54 -2.62
C ASN A 82 -14.23 2.65 -2.80
N PHE A 83 -14.07 1.60 -1.98
CA PHE A 83 -12.97 0.64 -2.13
C PHE A 83 -13.30 -0.44 -3.15
N ILE A 84 -12.26 -0.96 -3.80
CA ILE A 84 -12.40 -2.00 -4.82
C ILE A 84 -12.56 -3.35 -4.09
N PRO A 85 -13.73 -4.03 -4.18
CA PRO A 85 -13.92 -5.32 -3.55
C PRO A 85 -13.18 -6.43 -4.30
N THR A 86 -12.78 -7.48 -3.57
CA THR A 86 -12.33 -8.71 -4.22
C THR A 86 -13.52 -9.48 -4.78
N VAL A 87 -13.45 -9.80 -6.08
CA VAL A 87 -14.52 -10.52 -6.81
C VAL A 87 -13.94 -11.73 -7.54
N LEU A 88 -14.56 -12.90 -7.35
CA LEU A 88 -14.30 -14.10 -8.12
C LEU A 88 -15.31 -14.20 -9.27
N THR A 89 -14.80 -14.14 -10.50
CA THR A 89 -15.60 -14.35 -11.71
C THR A 89 -15.44 -15.79 -12.19
N LEU A 90 -16.55 -16.48 -12.41
CA LEU A 90 -16.58 -17.85 -12.90
C LEU A 90 -17.22 -17.89 -14.29
N ALA A 91 -16.63 -18.66 -15.19
CA ALA A 91 -17.16 -18.96 -16.52
C ALA A 91 -17.49 -20.45 -16.62
N PRO A 92 -18.63 -20.90 -16.03
CA PRO A 92 -18.98 -22.32 -16.03
C PRO A 92 -19.31 -22.82 -17.45
N THR A 93 -18.90 -24.05 -17.74
CA THR A 93 -19.29 -24.74 -18.98
C THR A 93 -20.77 -25.12 -18.94
N PRO A 94 -21.42 -25.33 -20.10
CA PRO A 94 -22.82 -25.80 -20.13
C PRO A 94 -23.04 -27.05 -19.28
N GLY A 95 -24.15 -27.07 -18.52
CA GLY A 95 -24.49 -28.15 -17.59
C GLY A 95 -23.94 -27.98 -16.17
N VAL A 96 -23.02 -27.04 -15.93
CA VAL A 96 -22.51 -26.69 -14.59
C VAL A 96 -23.21 -25.42 -14.09
N LYS A 97 -23.65 -25.42 -12.84
CA LYS A 97 -24.25 -24.26 -12.19
C LYS A 97 -23.42 -23.87 -10.97
N VAL A 98 -23.15 -22.58 -10.83
CA VAL A 98 -22.54 -22.02 -9.61
C VAL A 98 -23.67 -21.77 -8.61
N THR A 99 -23.60 -22.43 -7.46
CA THR A 99 -24.63 -22.32 -6.41
C THR A 99 -24.28 -21.24 -5.40
N THR A 100 -23.07 -21.26 -4.84
CA THR A 100 -22.64 -20.33 -3.79
C THR A 100 -21.14 -20.09 -3.89
N ILE A 101 -20.73 -18.84 -3.67
CA ILE A 101 -19.31 -18.45 -3.52
C ILE A 101 -19.13 -17.95 -2.08
N LYS A 102 -18.24 -18.62 -1.33
CA LYS A 102 -17.89 -18.23 0.03
C LYS A 102 -16.48 -17.65 0.07
N TYR A 103 -16.37 -16.41 0.54
CA TYR A 103 -15.10 -15.73 0.74
C TYR A 103 -14.59 -15.96 2.17
N PRO A 104 -13.26 -15.88 2.40
CA PRO A 104 -12.73 -15.82 3.75
C PRO A 104 -13.22 -14.56 4.47
N GLU A 105 -13.29 -14.62 5.79
CA GLU A 105 -13.60 -13.43 6.60
C GLU A 105 -12.49 -12.38 6.44
N GLY A 106 -12.89 -11.15 6.14
CA GLY A 106 -11.97 -10.01 6.06
C GLY A 106 -11.36 -9.72 7.44
N LYS A 107 -10.10 -9.28 7.45
CA LYS A 107 -9.41 -8.86 8.67
C LYS A 107 -9.37 -7.34 8.73
N VAL A 108 -9.74 -6.80 9.87
CA VAL A 108 -9.74 -5.35 10.08
C VAL A 108 -8.31 -4.87 10.32
N GLU A 109 -7.84 -3.94 9.50
CA GLU A 109 -6.48 -3.40 9.58
C GLU A 109 -6.51 -1.88 9.79
N LYS A 110 -5.84 -1.42 10.86
CA LYS A 110 -5.74 0.01 11.17
C LYS A 110 -4.54 0.59 10.43
N VAL A 111 -4.81 1.53 9.52
CA VAL A 111 -3.78 2.25 8.77
C VAL A 111 -3.73 3.69 9.25
N ALA A 112 -2.53 4.19 9.52
CA ALA A 112 -2.33 5.59 9.91
C ALA A 112 -2.80 6.52 8.78
N GLY A 113 -3.64 7.50 9.12
CA GLY A 113 -4.20 8.45 8.16
C GLY A 113 -5.59 8.11 7.62
N LEU A 114 -6.14 6.92 7.92
CA LEU A 114 -7.53 6.58 7.62
C LEU A 114 -8.41 6.68 8.88
N ALA A 115 -9.58 7.29 8.73
CA ALA A 115 -10.56 7.42 9.81
C ALA A 115 -11.24 6.07 10.14
N LYS A 116 -11.45 5.23 9.12
CA LYS A 116 -12.03 3.89 9.24
C LYS A 116 -10.96 2.84 8.90
N PRO A 117 -10.90 1.71 9.62
CA PRO A 117 -9.96 0.66 9.28
C PRO A 117 -10.33 -0.04 7.96
N LEU A 118 -9.33 -0.64 7.31
CA LEU A 118 -9.48 -1.41 6.07
C LEU A 118 -10.01 -2.82 6.37
N SER A 119 -10.66 -3.45 5.39
CA SER A 119 -11.11 -4.85 5.50
C SER A 119 -11.16 -5.58 4.16
#